data_AF-A0A147K7V1-F1
#
_entry.id   AF-A0A147K7V1-F1
#
_cell.length_a   1.000
_cell.length_b   1.000
_cell.length_c   1.000
_cell.angle_alpha   90.00
_cell.angle_beta   90.00
_cell.angle_gamma   90.00
#
_symmetry.space_group_name_H-M   'P 1'
#
loop_
_entity.id
_entity.type
_entity.pdbx_description
1 polymer ?
#
loop_
_entity_poly.entity_id
_entity_poly.type
_entity_poly.pdbx_seq_one_letter_code
_entity_poly.pdbx_strand_id
1 'polypeptide(L)'
;MMTNNKHNVEKQRQLEDRLDEKLFEIMEMVSKPEKFGITLDGRVIDVYPHVFLDSLYCIKKVEYKPFKYLLEQELPQELFKRYEQLLKDTKQVNHKVYKDSTSRKNYVKVSPEMSQRIVELYQQGVTRQEICYEVGVSRSAVNSHIKKQLGSQKVKPPEHNEADIQDWAEFKELGFTFAEIAEGYDVTESTINYHTKRIGAKNKSAGRPSKYPPKMVDEWNTLKDSGAIGKVYNVPKGTIKHYVAKYRENRTINSKAQYKEVK
;
A
#
# COMPACT_ATOMS: atom_id res chain seq x y z
N MET A 1 -16.58 39.62 -37.68
CA MET A 1 -17.26 39.09 -36.46
C MET A 1 -16.47 38.01 -35.69
N MET A 2 -15.21 37.69 -36.03
CA MET A 2 -14.44 36.62 -35.35
C MET A 2 -13.53 37.09 -34.19
N THR A 3 -13.43 38.40 -33.93
CA THR A 3 -12.54 38.98 -32.90
C THR A 3 -13.15 39.00 -31.49
N ASN A 4 -14.48 39.12 -31.37
CA ASN A 4 -15.16 39.22 -30.07
C ASN A 4 -15.14 37.90 -29.27
N ASN A 5 -15.08 36.75 -29.94
CA ASN A 5 -15.16 35.45 -29.27
C ASN A 5 -13.83 35.10 -28.56
N LYS A 6 -12.69 35.38 -29.20
CA LYS A 6 -11.35 35.14 -28.59
C LYS A 6 -11.12 35.98 -27.33
N HIS A 7 -11.59 37.22 -27.34
CA HIS A 7 -11.45 38.13 -26.19
C HIS A 7 -12.30 37.69 -24.99
N ASN A 8 -13.45 37.07 -25.23
CA ASN A 8 -14.32 36.56 -24.16
C ASN A 8 -13.74 35.28 -23.52
N VAL A 9 -13.20 34.38 -24.35
CA VAL A 9 -12.54 33.15 -23.89
C VAL A 9 -11.32 33.47 -23.02
N GLU A 10 -10.50 34.45 -23.41
CA GLU A 10 -9.32 34.83 -22.62
C GLU A 10 -9.69 35.44 -21.26
N LYS A 11 -10.73 36.27 -21.21
CA LYS A 11 -11.24 36.82 -19.93
C LYS A 11 -11.79 35.75 -19.02
N GLN A 12 -12.50 34.78 -19.57
CA GLN A 12 -13.01 33.65 -18.82
C GLN A 12 -11.86 32.82 -18.23
N ARG A 13 -10.82 32.56 -19.03
CA ARG A 13 -9.62 31.87 -18.57
C ARG A 13 -8.92 32.59 -17.42
N GLN A 14 -8.72 33.90 -17.54
CA GLN A 14 -8.11 34.71 -16.48
C GLN A 14 -8.92 34.71 -15.18
N LEU A 15 -10.25 34.70 -15.30
CA LEU A 15 -11.12 34.58 -14.13
C LEU A 15 -10.98 33.20 -13.47
N GLU A 16 -10.97 32.13 -14.29
CA GLU A 16 -10.78 30.76 -13.80
C GLU A 16 -9.43 30.56 -13.11
N ASP A 17 -8.34 31.06 -13.70
CA ASP A 17 -7.00 30.99 -13.12
C ASP A 17 -6.95 31.71 -11.76
N ARG A 18 -7.58 32.88 -11.65
CA ARG A 18 -7.67 33.63 -10.39
C ARG A 18 -8.48 32.89 -9.33
N LEU A 19 -9.58 32.23 -9.71
CA LEU A 19 -10.38 31.43 -8.78
C LEU A 19 -9.61 30.18 -8.31
N ASP A 20 -8.81 29.57 -9.18
CA ASP A 20 -7.95 28.44 -8.83
C ASP A 20 -6.87 28.82 -7.83
N GLU A 21 -6.18 29.93 -8.04
CA GLU A 21 -5.20 30.45 -7.09
C GLU A 21 -5.81 30.61 -5.68
N LYS A 22 -7.01 31.19 -5.60
CA LYS A 22 -7.72 31.36 -4.33
C LYS A 22 -8.18 30.05 -3.72
N LEU A 23 -8.65 29.13 -4.55
CA LEU A 23 -9.04 27.81 -4.08
C LEU A 23 -7.85 27.03 -3.51
N PHE A 24 -6.69 27.07 -4.15
CA PHE A 24 -5.48 26.40 -3.66
C PHE A 24 -4.99 27.01 -2.35
N GLU A 25 -5.03 28.34 -2.22
CA GLU A 25 -4.72 29.04 -0.96
C GLU A 25 -5.62 28.54 0.18
N ILE A 26 -6.93 28.39 -0.09
CA ILE A 26 -7.89 27.85 0.87
C ILE A 26 -7.60 26.40 1.23
N MET A 27 -7.35 25.55 0.23
CA MET A 27 -7.04 24.13 0.44
C MET A 27 -5.75 23.93 1.24
N GLU A 28 -4.72 24.72 0.97
CA GLU A 28 -3.47 24.69 1.73
C GLU A 28 -3.73 25.04 3.19
N MET A 29 -4.53 26.07 3.46
CA MET A 29 -4.85 26.48 4.83
C MET A 29 -5.70 25.46 5.59
N VAL A 30 -6.66 24.82 4.92
CA VAL A 30 -7.52 23.79 5.53
C VAL A 30 -6.76 22.47 5.74
N SER A 31 -5.71 22.20 4.95
CA SER A 31 -4.84 21.03 5.12
C SER A 31 -3.74 21.19 6.17
N LYS A 32 -3.66 22.35 6.84
CA LYS A 32 -2.74 22.57 7.96
C LYS A 32 -2.97 21.58 9.10
N PRO A 33 -1.91 21.23 9.87
CA PRO A 33 -2.01 20.23 10.91
C PRO A 33 -3.09 20.58 11.94
N GLU A 34 -3.81 19.54 12.34
CA GLU A 34 -4.77 19.56 13.44
C GLU A 34 -4.06 20.03 14.71
N LYS A 35 -4.73 20.87 15.49
CA LYS A 35 -4.22 21.34 16.79
C LYS A 35 -5.05 20.74 17.90
N PHE A 36 -4.48 20.71 19.11
CA PHE A 36 -5.24 20.37 20.30
C PHE A 36 -5.81 21.65 20.93
N GLY A 37 -7.11 21.60 21.26
CA GLY A 37 -7.80 22.57 22.09
C GLY A 37 -8.13 22.00 23.46
N ILE A 38 -8.41 22.88 24.43
CA ILE A 38 -8.92 22.49 25.75
C ILE A 38 -10.30 23.13 25.90
N THR A 39 -11.31 22.32 26.18
CA THR A 39 -12.66 22.78 26.46
C THR A 39 -12.78 23.38 27.87
N LEU A 40 -13.86 24.11 28.16
CA LEU A 40 -14.08 24.73 29.48
C LEU A 40 -14.15 23.72 30.64
N ASP A 41 -14.53 22.47 30.35
CA ASP A 41 -14.53 21.34 31.29
C ASP A 41 -13.17 20.60 31.35
N GLY A 42 -12.13 21.13 30.72
CA GLY A 42 -10.76 20.61 30.80
C GLY A 42 -10.45 19.42 29.90
N ARG A 43 -11.30 19.08 28.93
CA ARG A 43 -11.05 17.98 27.98
C ARG A 43 -10.19 18.45 26.82
N VAL A 44 -9.24 17.61 26.42
CA VAL A 44 -8.45 17.82 25.20
C VAL A 44 -9.27 17.37 24.00
N ILE A 45 -9.39 18.24 23.00
CA ILE A 45 -10.12 17.98 21.75
C ILE A 45 -9.24 18.31 20.54
N ASP A 46 -9.52 17.67 19.41
CA ASP A 46 -8.94 18.05 18.13
C ASP A 46 -9.69 19.27 17.57
N VAL A 47 -8.95 20.25 17.09
CA VAL A 47 -9.48 21.43 16.43
C VAL A 47 -8.87 21.61 15.04
N TYR A 48 -9.71 21.99 14.10
CA TYR A 48 -9.42 22.05 12.68
C TYR A 48 -9.42 23.49 12.19
N PRO A 49 -8.54 23.86 11.23
CA PRO A 49 -8.50 25.19 10.65
C PRO A 49 -9.74 25.47 9.79
N HIS A 50 -10.39 26.59 10.04
CA HIS A 50 -11.56 27.10 9.34
C HIS A 50 -11.25 28.48 8.78
N VAL A 51 -11.32 28.63 7.46
CA VAL A 51 -10.98 29.88 6.78
C VAL A 51 -12.21 30.79 6.70
N PHE A 52 -11.99 32.09 6.90
CA PHE A 52 -13.01 33.11 6.66
C PHE A 52 -12.56 33.98 5.50
N LEU A 53 -13.42 34.05 4.47
CA LEU A 53 -13.14 34.74 3.23
C LEU A 53 -13.77 36.13 3.21
N ASP A 54 -13.18 37.03 2.45
CA ASP A 54 -13.82 38.28 2.06
C ASP A 54 -14.63 38.16 0.77
N SER A 55 -15.20 39.28 0.31
CA SER A 55 -15.98 39.35 -0.93
C SER A 55 -15.15 39.09 -2.19
N LEU A 56 -13.82 39.09 -2.10
CA LEU A 56 -12.90 38.78 -3.19
C LEU A 56 -12.27 37.39 -3.02
N TYR A 57 -12.79 36.59 -2.09
CA TYR A 57 -12.33 35.24 -1.76
C TYR A 57 -10.92 35.17 -1.17
N CYS A 58 -10.41 36.28 -0.63
CA CYS A 58 -9.14 36.30 0.09
C CYS A 58 -9.35 35.87 1.55
N ILE A 59 -8.40 35.12 2.11
CA ILE A 59 -8.45 34.65 3.49
C ILE A 59 -8.19 35.82 4.44
N LYS A 60 -9.19 36.19 5.23
CA LYS A 60 -9.07 37.26 6.24
C LYS A 60 -8.56 36.75 7.58
N LYS A 61 -9.03 35.57 7.98
CA LYS A 61 -8.65 34.94 9.25
C LYS A 61 -8.84 33.43 9.17
N VAL A 62 -8.16 32.72 10.06
CA VAL A 62 -8.35 31.29 10.29
C VAL A 62 -8.67 31.05 11.75
N GLU A 63 -9.77 30.38 12.01
CA GLU A 63 -10.18 29.97 13.36
C GLU A 63 -10.07 28.46 13.49
N TYR A 64 -9.89 27.97 14.71
CA TYR A 64 -9.82 26.55 14.98
C TYR A 64 -11.13 26.09 15.61
N LYS A 65 -11.86 25.20 14.94
CA LYS A 65 -13.17 24.68 15.38
C LYS A 65 -13.10 23.18 15.68
N PRO A 66 -13.98 22.64 16.54
CA PRO A 66 -13.97 21.22 16.91
C PRO A 66 -14.47 20.26 15.81
N PHE A 67 -14.85 20.77 14.64
CA PHE A 67 -15.31 19.98 13.50
C PHE A 67 -14.50 20.32 12.25
N LYS A 68 -14.40 19.38 11.32
CA LYS A 68 -13.64 19.56 10.07
C LYS A 68 -14.28 20.59 9.17
N TYR A 69 -13.46 21.34 8.43
CA TYR A 69 -13.93 22.27 7.41
C TYR A 69 -14.53 21.49 6.25
N LEU A 70 -15.81 21.71 5.95
CA LEU A 70 -16.52 21.05 4.86
C LEU A 70 -16.60 21.99 3.66
N LEU A 71 -15.81 21.70 2.62
CA LEU A 71 -15.73 22.52 1.39
C LEU A 71 -17.12 22.74 0.75
N GLU A 72 -18.02 21.77 0.83
CA GLU A 72 -19.37 21.85 0.26
C GLU A 72 -20.27 22.87 0.96
N GLN A 73 -20.00 23.15 2.24
CA GLN A 73 -20.86 23.97 3.10
C GLN A 73 -20.26 25.34 3.38
N GLU A 74 -18.94 25.42 3.54
CA GLU A 74 -18.26 26.65 3.97
C GLU A 74 -17.65 27.45 2.82
N LEU A 75 -17.48 26.83 1.64
CA LEU A 75 -16.91 27.51 0.48
C LEU A 75 -18.02 28.25 -0.32
N PRO A 76 -17.76 29.48 -0.79
CA PRO A 76 -18.69 30.18 -1.67
C PRO A 76 -19.02 29.38 -2.94
N GLN A 77 -20.26 29.49 -3.42
CA GLN A 77 -20.78 28.67 -4.53
C GLN A 77 -19.92 28.76 -5.81
N GLU A 78 -19.37 29.93 -6.11
CA GLU A 78 -18.51 30.15 -7.29
C GLU A 78 -17.21 29.36 -7.20
N LEU A 79 -16.54 29.41 -6.05
CA LEU A 79 -15.34 28.60 -5.80
C LEU A 79 -15.67 27.11 -5.76
N PHE A 80 -16.84 26.73 -5.24
CA PHE A 80 -17.19 25.32 -5.11
C PHE A 80 -17.44 24.69 -6.48
N LYS A 81 -18.13 25.41 -7.37
CA LYS A 81 -18.28 25.02 -8.78
C LYS A 81 -16.91 24.86 -9.47
N ARG A 82 -15.96 25.76 -9.19
CA ARG A 82 -14.61 25.65 -9.74
C ARG A 82 -13.87 24.42 -9.21
N TYR A 83 -13.98 24.14 -7.91
CA TYR A 83 -13.43 22.93 -7.29
C TYR A 83 -13.98 21.65 -7.94
N GLU A 84 -15.29 21.56 -8.16
CA GLU A 84 -15.89 20.42 -8.86
C GLU A 84 -15.36 20.27 -10.29
N GLN A 85 -15.12 21.38 -10.99
CA GLN A 85 -14.56 21.37 -12.33
C GLN A 85 -13.10 20.88 -12.33
N LEU A 86 -12.27 21.34 -11.40
CA LEU A 86 -10.90 20.84 -11.21
C LEU A 86 -10.88 19.34 -10.89
N LEU A 87 -11.82 18.84 -10.09
CA LEU A 87 -11.95 17.40 -9.83
C LEU A 87 -12.30 16.61 -11.10
N LYS A 88 -13.12 17.17 -11.99
CA LYS A 88 -13.44 16.54 -13.29
C LYS A 88 -12.23 16.55 -14.22
N ASP A 89 -11.50 17.67 -14.27
CA ASP A 89 -10.34 17.83 -15.13
C ASP A 89 -9.18 16.94 -14.69
N THR A 90 -8.90 16.86 -13.38
CA THR A 90 -7.89 15.95 -12.82
C THR A 90 -8.23 14.48 -13.07
N LYS A 91 -9.51 14.08 -12.94
CA LYS A 91 -9.94 12.71 -13.31
C LYS A 91 -9.74 12.42 -14.79
N GLN A 92 -10.00 13.38 -15.67
CA GLN A 92 -9.76 13.24 -17.11
C GLN A 92 -8.27 13.21 -17.47
N VAL A 93 -7.44 14.04 -16.82
CA VAL A 93 -5.98 14.02 -16.98
C VAL A 93 -5.42 12.70 -16.49
N ASN A 94 -5.83 12.21 -15.32
CA ASN A 94 -5.43 10.89 -14.83
C ASN A 94 -5.84 9.80 -15.84
N HIS A 95 -7.06 9.82 -16.37
CA HIS A 95 -7.49 8.86 -17.38
C HIS A 95 -6.70 8.95 -18.70
N LYS A 96 -6.26 10.15 -19.11
CA LYS A 96 -5.38 10.35 -20.28
C LYS A 96 -3.94 9.92 -20.00
N VAL A 97 -3.38 10.21 -18.84
CA VAL A 97 -2.05 9.73 -18.38
C VAL A 97 -2.02 8.21 -18.34
N TYR A 98 -3.11 7.54 -17.92
CA TYR A 98 -3.24 6.09 -18.01
C TYR A 98 -3.23 5.58 -19.47
N LYS A 99 -3.80 6.33 -20.43
CA LYS A 99 -3.75 5.97 -21.87
C LYS A 99 -2.42 6.31 -22.55
N ASP A 100 -1.73 7.38 -22.16
CA ASP A 100 -0.41 7.72 -22.71
C ASP A 100 0.73 6.90 -22.08
N SER A 101 0.59 6.44 -20.83
CA SER A 101 1.55 5.52 -20.21
C SER A 101 1.64 4.14 -20.89
N THR A 102 0.65 3.79 -21.71
CA THR A 102 0.68 2.61 -22.59
C THR A 102 1.41 2.82 -23.92
N SER A 103 1.78 4.04 -24.28
CA SER A 103 2.54 4.33 -25.50
C SER A 103 3.99 4.70 -25.18
N ARG A 104 4.84 3.68 -25.19
CA ARG A 104 6.33 3.71 -25.23
C ARG A 104 7.02 4.27 -23.98
N LYS A 105 7.08 3.46 -22.92
CA LYS A 105 8.26 3.48 -22.03
C LYS A 105 9.51 3.21 -22.89
N ASN A 106 10.52 4.07 -22.80
CA ASN A 106 11.86 3.81 -23.35
C ASN A 106 12.42 2.56 -22.65
N TYR A 107 12.15 1.39 -23.20
CA TYR A 107 12.74 0.16 -22.73
C TYR A 107 14.24 0.19 -23.07
N VAL A 108 15.07 0.07 -22.03
CA VAL A 108 16.49 -0.22 -22.21
C VAL A 108 16.60 -1.41 -23.17
N LYS A 109 17.27 -1.21 -24.31
CA LYS A 109 17.46 -2.26 -25.30
C LYS A 109 18.38 -3.30 -24.67
N VAL A 110 17.80 -4.45 -24.30
CA VAL A 110 18.52 -5.55 -23.67
C VAL A 110 19.63 -6.02 -24.61
N SER A 111 20.88 -5.92 -24.16
CA SER A 111 22.03 -6.41 -24.91
C SER A 111 22.06 -7.94 -24.88
N PRO A 112 22.81 -8.59 -25.79
CA PRO A 112 23.03 -10.03 -25.72
C PRO A 112 23.61 -10.49 -24.36
N GLU A 113 24.50 -9.70 -23.77
CA GLU A 113 25.10 -9.98 -22.44
C GLU A 113 24.07 -9.90 -21.31
N MET A 114 23.20 -8.88 -21.32
CA MET A 114 22.10 -8.77 -20.37
C MET A 114 21.11 -9.94 -20.52
N SER A 115 20.88 -10.39 -21.75
CA SER A 115 20.03 -11.55 -22.02
C SER A 115 20.58 -12.83 -21.39
N GLN A 116 21.91 -13.04 -21.49
CA GLN A 116 22.58 -14.17 -20.89
C GLN A 116 22.51 -14.10 -19.36
N ARG A 117 22.77 -12.92 -18.79
CA ARG A 117 22.70 -12.68 -17.34
C ARG A 117 21.30 -12.96 -16.76
N ILE A 118 20.25 -12.55 -17.48
CA ILE A 118 18.86 -12.85 -17.11
C ILE A 118 18.62 -14.36 -17.00
N VAL A 119 19.16 -15.15 -17.94
CA VAL A 119 18.98 -16.60 -17.98
C VAL A 119 19.79 -17.29 -16.89
N GLU A 120 21.03 -16.84 -16.66
CA GLU A 120 21.89 -17.35 -15.58
C GLU A 120 21.24 -17.15 -14.21
N LEU A 121 20.80 -15.94 -13.90
CA LEU A 121 20.11 -15.63 -12.63
C LEU A 121 18.84 -16.47 -12.48
N TYR A 122 18.10 -16.64 -13.57
CA TYR A 122 16.90 -17.47 -13.57
C TYR A 122 17.21 -18.95 -13.30
N GLN A 123 18.29 -19.49 -13.88
CA GLN A 123 18.76 -20.85 -13.60
C GLN A 123 19.32 -21.01 -12.19
N GLN A 124 19.87 -19.94 -11.60
CA GLN A 124 20.31 -19.87 -10.21
C GLN A 124 19.15 -19.77 -9.20
N GLY A 125 17.91 -19.72 -9.67
CA GLY A 125 16.73 -19.68 -8.80
C GLY A 125 16.32 -18.28 -8.33
N VAL A 126 16.96 -17.22 -8.84
CA VAL A 126 16.60 -15.84 -8.53
C VAL A 126 15.22 -15.52 -9.10
N THR A 127 14.39 -14.82 -8.32
CA THR A 127 13.03 -14.52 -8.76
C THR A 127 13.05 -13.54 -9.93
N ARG A 128 12.06 -13.64 -10.82
CA ARG A 128 11.94 -12.72 -11.97
C ARG A 128 11.90 -11.25 -11.56
N GLN A 129 11.43 -10.95 -10.35
CA GLN A 129 11.34 -9.59 -9.82
C GLN A 129 12.71 -9.08 -9.38
N GLU A 130 13.49 -9.89 -8.67
CA GLU A 130 14.88 -9.59 -8.34
C GLU A 130 15.74 -9.43 -9.60
N ILE A 131 15.53 -10.29 -10.62
CA ILE A 131 16.19 -10.14 -11.92
C ILE A 131 15.84 -8.80 -12.59
N CYS A 132 14.60 -8.32 -12.46
CA CYS A 132 14.22 -7.01 -12.97
C CYS A 132 14.99 -5.89 -12.28
N TYR A 133 15.16 -5.97 -10.96
CA TYR A 133 15.92 -4.99 -10.19
C TYR A 133 17.42 -5.03 -10.51
N GLU A 134 18.00 -6.23 -10.63
CA GLU A 134 19.42 -6.41 -10.90
C GLU A 134 19.80 -5.94 -12.31
N VAL A 135 18.97 -6.26 -13.31
CA VAL A 135 19.29 -5.96 -14.71
C VAL A 135 18.64 -4.65 -15.18
N GLY A 136 17.74 -4.05 -14.39
CA GLY A 136 17.10 -2.77 -14.72
C GLY A 136 16.10 -2.85 -15.88
N VAL A 137 15.52 -4.03 -16.12
CA VAL A 137 14.61 -4.31 -17.25
C VAL A 137 13.20 -4.65 -16.77
N SER A 138 12.22 -4.48 -17.66
CA SER A 138 10.84 -4.81 -17.31
C SER A 138 10.62 -6.32 -17.17
N ARG A 139 9.66 -6.71 -16.33
CA ARG A 139 9.27 -8.12 -16.12
C ARG A 139 8.86 -8.83 -17.41
N SER A 140 8.25 -8.09 -18.34
CA SER A 140 7.91 -8.56 -19.68
C SER A 140 9.15 -8.84 -20.52
N ALA A 141 10.17 -7.99 -20.45
CA ALA A 141 11.45 -8.22 -21.13
C ALA A 141 12.16 -9.45 -20.55
N VAL A 142 12.29 -9.54 -19.22
CA VAL A 142 12.84 -10.73 -18.53
C VAL A 142 12.15 -12.01 -19.01
N ASN A 143 10.82 -12.03 -18.99
CA ASN A 143 10.04 -13.18 -19.48
C ASN A 143 10.28 -13.50 -20.95
N SER A 144 10.39 -12.49 -21.81
CA SER A 144 10.66 -12.66 -23.23
C SER A 144 12.04 -13.28 -23.48
N HIS A 145 13.07 -12.80 -22.78
CA HIS A 145 14.44 -13.31 -22.92
C HIS A 145 14.60 -14.72 -22.37
N ILE A 146 14.00 -15.02 -21.21
CA ILE A 146 13.94 -16.39 -20.65
C ILE A 146 13.27 -17.33 -21.66
N LYS A 147 12.09 -16.97 -22.19
CA LYS A 147 11.38 -17.79 -23.19
C LYS A 147 12.16 -17.97 -24.48
N LYS A 148 12.85 -16.92 -24.94
CA LYS A 148 13.62 -16.95 -26.20
C LYS A 148 14.85 -17.84 -26.09
N GLN A 149 15.53 -17.86 -24.94
CA GLN A 149 16.77 -18.63 -24.78
C GLN A 149 16.57 -20.05 -24.22
N LEU A 150 15.57 -20.29 -23.37
CA LEU A 150 15.26 -21.62 -22.83
C LEU A 150 14.15 -22.35 -23.63
N GLY A 151 13.58 -21.69 -24.64
CA GLY A 151 12.48 -22.21 -25.45
C GLY A 151 11.15 -22.30 -24.68
N SER A 152 10.11 -22.82 -25.36
CA SER A 152 8.78 -23.08 -24.80
C SER A 152 8.75 -24.19 -23.75
N GLN A 153 9.89 -24.58 -23.18
CA GLN A 153 9.89 -25.38 -21.97
C GLN A 153 9.08 -24.61 -20.94
N LYS A 154 7.99 -25.23 -20.46
CA LYS A 154 7.24 -24.78 -19.30
C LYS A 154 8.18 -24.90 -18.10
N VAL A 155 9.17 -24.01 -17.99
CA VAL A 155 9.90 -23.87 -16.75
C VAL A 155 8.86 -23.33 -15.79
N LYS A 156 8.36 -24.23 -14.92
CA LYS A 156 7.44 -23.86 -13.86
C LYS A 156 8.01 -22.60 -13.19
N PRO A 157 7.18 -21.62 -12.83
CA PRO A 157 7.64 -20.58 -11.91
C PRO A 157 8.39 -21.27 -10.77
N PRO A 158 9.53 -20.72 -10.30
CA PRO A 158 10.25 -21.34 -9.19
C PRO A 158 9.21 -21.67 -8.11
N GLU A 159 9.07 -22.95 -7.82
CA GLU A 159 8.24 -23.40 -6.71
C GLU A 159 8.80 -22.65 -5.49
N HIS A 160 7.92 -22.04 -4.70
CA HIS A 160 8.35 -21.45 -3.43
C HIS A 160 9.22 -22.46 -2.69
N ASN A 161 10.28 -22.01 -2.03
CA ASN A 161 11.20 -22.93 -1.35
C ASN A 161 10.38 -23.88 -0.47
N GLU A 162 10.70 -25.18 -0.49
CA GLU A 162 9.97 -26.18 0.29
C GLU A 162 9.90 -25.78 1.78
N ALA A 163 10.95 -25.09 2.26
CA ALA A 163 10.99 -24.50 3.59
C ALA A 163 9.89 -23.44 3.82
N ASP A 164 9.67 -22.52 2.87
CA ASP A 164 8.62 -21.50 2.99
C ASP A 164 7.23 -22.15 2.93
N ILE A 165 7.05 -23.14 2.06
CA ILE A 165 5.80 -23.90 1.93
C ILE A 165 5.47 -24.64 3.23
N GLN A 166 6.49 -25.23 3.86
CA GLN A 166 6.38 -25.88 5.16
C GLN A 166 6.04 -24.87 6.27
N ASP A 167 6.71 -23.73 6.32
CA ASP A 167 6.42 -22.66 7.26
C ASP A 167 4.96 -22.18 7.13
N TRP A 168 4.45 -22.03 5.90
CA TRP A 168 3.07 -21.62 5.66
C TRP A 168 2.06 -22.62 6.23
N ALA A 169 2.32 -23.92 6.07
CA ALA A 169 1.49 -24.96 6.65
C ALA A 169 1.58 -24.98 8.18
N GLU A 170 2.76 -24.77 8.75
CA GLU A 170 2.95 -24.66 10.19
C GLU A 170 2.21 -23.46 10.77
N PHE A 171 2.34 -22.27 10.18
CA PHE A 171 1.59 -21.09 10.58
C PHE A 171 0.09 -21.29 10.43
N LYS A 172 -0.35 -22.03 9.40
CA LYS A 172 -1.75 -22.36 9.26
C LYS A 172 -2.24 -23.25 10.40
N GLU A 173 -1.47 -24.27 10.78
CA GLU A 173 -1.78 -25.14 11.92
C GLU A 173 -1.76 -24.40 13.26
N LEU A 174 -0.93 -23.36 13.38
CA LEU A 174 -0.87 -22.43 14.51
C LEU A 174 -2.04 -21.41 14.53
N GLY A 175 -2.92 -21.44 13.53
CA GLY A 175 -4.16 -20.67 13.48
C GLY A 175 -4.07 -19.33 12.76
N PHE A 176 -2.96 -19.04 12.07
CA PHE A 176 -2.86 -17.82 11.25
C PHE A 176 -3.73 -17.91 9.99
N THR A 177 -4.16 -16.75 9.50
CA THR A 177 -4.93 -16.67 8.26
C THR A 177 -4.01 -16.66 7.04
N PHE A 178 -4.52 -17.03 5.86
CA PHE A 178 -3.72 -16.97 4.63
C PHE A 178 -3.31 -15.54 4.30
N ALA A 179 -4.14 -14.54 4.65
CA ALA A 179 -3.83 -13.12 4.52
C ALA A 179 -2.61 -12.71 5.36
N GLU A 180 -2.55 -13.16 6.62
CA GLU A 180 -1.43 -12.86 7.51
C GLU A 180 -0.12 -13.51 7.04
N ILE A 181 -0.21 -14.76 6.57
CA ILE A 181 0.95 -15.46 6.01
C ILE A 181 1.40 -14.76 4.71
N ALA A 182 0.45 -14.33 3.87
CA ALA A 182 0.69 -13.62 2.61
C ALA A 182 1.48 -12.34 2.83
N GLU A 183 1.03 -11.52 3.78
CA GLU A 183 1.69 -10.26 4.14
C GLU A 183 3.12 -10.49 4.67
N GLY A 184 3.35 -11.55 5.46
CA GLY A 184 4.68 -11.86 6.01
C GLY A 184 5.70 -12.38 4.98
N TYR A 185 5.23 -12.99 3.89
CA TYR A 185 6.08 -13.60 2.86
C TYR A 185 6.08 -12.84 1.53
N ASP A 186 5.37 -11.70 1.45
CA ASP A 186 5.16 -10.91 0.23
C ASP A 186 4.64 -11.77 -0.94
N VAL A 187 3.67 -12.64 -0.63
CA VAL A 187 3.01 -13.54 -1.58
C VAL A 187 1.50 -13.34 -1.55
N THR A 188 0.78 -13.81 -2.57
CA THR A 188 -0.68 -13.72 -2.55
C THR A 188 -1.31 -14.81 -1.69
N GLU A 189 -2.48 -14.55 -1.11
CA GLU A 189 -3.27 -15.56 -0.38
C GLU A 189 -3.54 -16.81 -1.23
N SER A 190 -3.81 -16.60 -2.53
CA SER A 190 -4.03 -17.66 -3.50
C SER A 190 -2.81 -18.57 -3.65
N THR A 191 -1.61 -17.99 -3.61
CA THR A 191 -0.34 -18.72 -3.63
C THR A 191 -0.22 -19.64 -2.42
N ILE A 192 -0.42 -19.10 -1.21
CA ILE A 192 -0.32 -19.89 0.02
C ILE A 192 -1.35 -21.00 0.03
N ASN A 193 -2.62 -20.68 -0.24
CA ASN A 193 -3.71 -21.64 -0.29
C ASN A 193 -3.42 -22.78 -1.30
N TYR A 194 -2.85 -22.46 -2.46
CA TYR A 194 -2.47 -23.45 -3.46
C TYR A 194 -1.40 -24.42 -2.93
N HIS A 195 -0.37 -23.91 -2.27
CA HIS A 195 0.74 -24.71 -1.75
C HIS A 195 0.36 -25.49 -0.48
N THR A 196 -0.28 -24.85 0.50
CA THR A 196 -0.66 -25.50 1.78
C THR A 196 -1.71 -26.60 1.61
N LYS A 197 -2.60 -26.50 0.61
CA LYS A 197 -3.57 -27.57 0.29
C LYS A 197 -2.90 -28.85 -0.21
N ARG A 198 -1.79 -28.73 -0.95
CA ARG A 198 -1.06 -29.89 -1.50
C ARG A 198 -0.36 -30.72 -0.42
N ILE A 199 -0.04 -30.09 0.71
CA ILE A 199 0.54 -30.73 1.91
C ILE A 199 -0.51 -31.13 2.95
N GLY A 200 -1.81 -30.95 2.65
CA GLY A 200 -2.90 -31.42 3.51
C GLY A 200 -3.26 -30.52 4.69
N ALA A 201 -2.84 -29.24 4.70
CA ALA A 201 -3.21 -28.30 5.75
C ALA A 201 -4.74 -28.09 5.78
N LYS A 202 -5.38 -28.34 6.94
CA LYS A 202 -6.84 -28.26 7.09
C LYS A 202 -7.28 -26.80 7.26
N ASN A 203 -8.41 -26.44 6.66
CA ASN A 203 -9.06 -25.14 6.90
C ASN A 203 -9.68 -25.12 8.30
N LYS A 204 -8.90 -24.73 9.32
CA LYS A 204 -9.48 -24.32 10.61
C LYS A 204 -10.22 -23.00 10.42
N SER A 205 -11.42 -22.90 11.01
CA SER A 205 -12.28 -21.72 10.94
C SER A 205 -11.50 -20.47 11.35
N ALA A 206 -11.64 -19.41 10.56
CA ALA A 206 -10.94 -18.16 10.78
C ALA A 206 -11.36 -17.59 12.14
N GLY A 207 -10.49 -17.72 13.15
CA GLY A 207 -10.55 -16.88 14.32
C GLY A 207 -10.35 -15.41 13.93
N ARG A 208 -10.53 -14.49 14.88
CA ARG A 208 -10.28 -13.07 14.65
C ARG A 208 -8.83 -12.89 14.13
N PRO A 209 -8.62 -12.17 13.01
CA PRO A 209 -7.31 -12.04 12.41
C PRO A 209 -6.30 -11.44 13.40
N SER A 210 -5.10 -12.00 13.39
CA SER A 210 -3.93 -11.46 14.08
C SER A 210 -3.60 -10.09 13.52
N LYS A 211 -3.22 -9.14 14.39
CA LYS A 211 -2.78 -7.80 13.97
C LYS A 211 -1.39 -7.82 13.34
N TYR A 212 -0.60 -8.87 13.57
CA TYR A 212 0.78 -8.97 13.12
C TYR A 212 1.03 -10.25 12.33
N PRO A 213 1.82 -10.17 11.24
CA PRO A 213 2.18 -11.33 10.41
C PRO A 213 2.97 -12.39 11.17
N PRO A 214 2.90 -13.68 10.78
CA PRO A 214 3.53 -14.78 11.50
C PRO A 214 5.06 -14.69 11.49
N LYS A 215 5.67 -14.32 10.36
CA LYS A 215 7.13 -14.15 10.23
C LYS A 215 7.68 -13.10 11.20
N MET A 216 6.93 -12.02 11.39
CA MET A 216 7.24 -10.96 12.34
C MET A 216 7.19 -11.46 13.79
N VAL A 217 6.18 -12.26 14.13
CA VAL A 217 6.04 -12.87 15.46
C VAL A 217 7.12 -13.91 15.73
N ASP A 218 7.54 -14.67 14.71
CA ASP A 218 8.64 -15.64 14.83
C ASP A 218 10.01 -14.96 15.03
N GLU A 219 10.24 -13.86 14.30
CA GLU A 219 11.41 -12.99 14.52
C GLU A 219 11.42 -12.44 15.95
N TRP A 220 10.27 -11.98 16.47
CA TRP A 220 10.16 -11.51 17.86
C TRP A 220 10.43 -12.61 18.88
N ASN A 221 10.02 -13.85 18.60
CA ASN A 221 10.29 -14.99 19.46
C ASN A 221 11.79 -15.33 19.52
N THR A 222 12.51 -15.11 18.42
CA THR A 222 13.95 -15.38 18.30
C THR A 222 14.80 -14.33 19.02
N LEU A 223 14.43 -13.05 18.94
CA LEU A 223 15.26 -11.93 19.41
C LEU A 223 15.30 -11.71 20.93
N LYS A 224 14.46 -12.38 21.74
CA LYS A 224 14.37 -12.38 23.22
C LYS A 224 14.25 -11.01 23.95
N ASP A 225 14.68 -9.88 23.39
CA ASP A 225 14.57 -8.54 23.96
C ASP A 225 13.38 -7.77 23.38
N SER A 226 12.22 -7.98 24.00
CA SER A 226 10.98 -7.25 23.70
C SER A 226 11.07 -5.71 23.82
N GLY A 227 12.09 -5.16 24.49
CA GLY A 227 12.29 -3.72 24.60
C GLY A 227 12.93 -3.10 23.34
N ALA A 228 13.95 -3.77 22.79
CA ALA A 228 14.58 -3.36 21.54
C ALA A 228 13.61 -3.53 20.35
N ILE A 229 12.89 -4.65 20.30
CA ILE A 229 11.91 -4.95 19.25
C ILE A 229 10.78 -3.90 19.22
N GLY A 230 10.28 -3.49 20.40
CA GLY A 230 9.22 -2.49 20.46
C GLY A 230 9.60 -1.14 19.88
N LYS A 231 10.89 -0.78 19.94
CA LYS A 231 11.41 0.44 19.31
C LYS A 231 11.54 0.28 17.79
N VAL A 232 12.05 -0.85 17.31
CA VAL A 232 12.27 -1.11 15.88
C VAL A 232 10.96 -1.18 15.10
N TYR A 233 9.96 -1.87 15.64
CA TYR A 233 8.69 -2.10 14.94
C TYR A 233 7.58 -1.14 15.37
N ASN A 234 7.85 -0.19 16.27
CA ASN A 234 6.86 0.70 16.87
C ASN A 234 5.65 -0.06 17.47
N VAL A 235 5.94 -1.18 18.16
CA VAL A 235 4.93 -2.04 18.78
C VAL A 235 5.10 -2.03 20.31
N PRO A 236 4.02 -1.86 21.09
CA PRO A 236 4.12 -1.91 22.55
C PRO A 236 4.69 -3.25 23.05
N LYS A 237 5.59 -3.19 24.05
CA LYS A 237 6.21 -4.37 24.67
C LYS A 237 5.20 -5.42 25.15
N GLY A 238 4.06 -4.98 25.67
CA GLY A 238 2.97 -5.86 26.10
C GLY A 238 2.34 -6.64 24.95
N THR A 239 2.22 -5.99 23.78
CA THR A 239 1.71 -6.61 22.55
C THR A 239 2.68 -7.67 22.04
N ILE A 240 3.98 -7.36 21.98
CA ILE A 240 5.01 -8.34 21.57
C ILE A 240 4.97 -9.58 22.47
N LYS A 241 4.93 -9.39 23.80
CA LYS A 241 4.83 -10.50 24.76
C LYS A 241 3.58 -11.34 24.55
N HIS A 242 2.42 -10.71 24.32
CA HIS A 242 1.16 -11.42 24.08
C HIS A 242 1.24 -12.31 22.84
N TYR A 243 1.70 -11.77 21.70
CA TYR A 243 1.76 -12.52 20.46
C TYR A 243 2.83 -13.63 20.50
N VAL A 244 3.98 -13.39 21.12
CA VAL A 244 5.01 -14.43 21.32
C VAL A 244 4.54 -15.53 22.27
N ALA A 245 3.83 -15.20 23.36
CA ALA A 245 3.26 -16.18 24.27
C ALA A 245 2.21 -17.05 23.57
N LYS A 246 1.26 -16.42 22.85
CA LYS A 246 0.25 -17.11 22.03
C LYS A 246 0.90 -18.03 20.99
N TYR A 247 1.96 -17.57 20.33
CA TYR A 247 2.74 -18.35 19.37
C TYR A 247 3.35 -19.62 20.02
N ARG A 248 3.94 -19.50 21.21
CA ARG A 248 4.51 -20.63 21.98
C ARG A 248 3.44 -21.62 22.47
N GLU A 249 2.30 -21.12 22.94
CA GLU A 249 1.18 -21.94 23.39
C GLU A 249 0.64 -22.81 22.25
N ASN A 250 0.42 -22.21 21.08
CA ASN A 250 -0.06 -22.94 19.90
C ASN A 250 0.96 -23.98 19.41
N ARG A 251 2.27 -23.67 19.46
CA ARG A 251 3.34 -24.62 19.10
C ARG A 251 3.38 -25.81 20.08
N THR A 252 3.19 -25.55 21.36
CA THR A 252 3.16 -26.59 22.40
C THR A 252 1.93 -27.48 22.27
N ILE A 253 0.75 -26.91 22.00
CA ILE A 253 -0.50 -27.65 21.81
C ILE A 253 -0.41 -28.55 20.57
N ASN A 254 0.12 -28.05 19.45
CA ASN A 254 0.28 -28.84 18.23
C ASN A 254 1.31 -29.98 18.39
N SER A 255 2.41 -29.74 19.12
CA SER A 255 3.36 -30.83 19.43
C SER A 255 2.70 -31.95 20.25
N LYS A 256 1.86 -31.63 21.23
CA LYS A 256 1.14 -32.61 22.06
C LYS A 256 0.02 -33.33 21.30
N ALA A 257 -0.57 -32.70 20.29
CA ALA A 257 -1.59 -33.31 19.42
C ALA A 257 -1.00 -34.41 18.51
N GLN A 258 0.25 -34.25 18.05
CA GLN A 258 0.94 -35.26 17.24
C GLN A 258 1.27 -36.57 18.00
N TYR A 259 1.32 -36.55 19.34
CA TYR A 259 1.61 -37.74 20.16
C TYR A 259 0.36 -38.44 20.73
N LYS A 260 -0.86 -38.05 20.33
CA LYS A 260 -2.11 -38.60 20.88
C LYS A 260 -2.80 -39.68 20.04
N GLU A 261 -2.25 -40.06 18.90
CA GLU A 261 -2.76 -41.17 18.07
C GLU A 261 -1.78 -42.34 18.02
N VAL A 262 -1.54 -42.96 19.18
CA VAL A 262 -1.14 -44.38 19.25
C VAL A 262 -1.83 -44.98 20.48
N LYS A 263 -3.04 -45.50 20.28
CA LYS A 263 -3.66 -46.53 21.13
C LYS A 263 -4.50 -47.44 20.26
#